data_AF-A0A7C7VXF6-F1
#
_entry.id   AF-A0A7C7VXF6-F1
#
_cell.length_a   1.000
_cell.length_b   1.000
_cell.length_c   1.000
_cell.angle_alpha   90.00
_cell.angle_beta   90.00
_cell.angle_gamma   90.00
#
_symmetry.space_group_name_H-M   'P 1'
#
loop_
_entity.id
_entity.type
_entity.pdbx_description
1 polymer ?
#
loop_
_entity_poly.entity_id
_entity_poly.type
_entity_poly.pdbx_seq_one_letter_code
_entity_poly.pdbx_strand_id
1 'polypeptide(L)'
;MVAETRRGGDAGTRRYAVYLEMAEDGRCMAHVPDLPGCIVRASDRDEALRRVPEAIRETLAWLRRHGEAVPTEEKPVEIEIAAESIGFGPFDPGDAAALFPPDREPVSPEEMERAFRFMAYARADLLALVRDLPDELLDWQPDERSFSIRRLLRHVGNAEEWYVSRLVPPETLPPEWKHDEEMPVFEFLEMERRTAIARLRQLTQEERAGVFYPARWTGHPEEPWTARKVLRRFLEHEREHTAQVREILDRRRRHLLSRVAAERASLLWQLMGLDERTLTETVVLDSWTVRDILAHIAAWDRWEYQTMRRMAEGEPPDFTAVQDIDRFNADVVATWRERSLSEVLTELKDARAAWVAWLEALPVEVFFRSRPFGECDWSFPSCVEVQWKHDAEHTDQIAAWREAQRLKGEPWNTQTGSKRVLLAALAAAREELLTAAALVPPEERTSRRVCGEWTLKDVLGHVADWEWLGVEGLRHMAAGQPPRVEHVEDVDAWNQAHAEARREQPWDDVWADFHAARQALLTVLEGVDQADMGRLFPAPWAESCTPYAWVFIYIAHDREHAGDLRE
;
A
#
# COMPACT_ATOMS: atom_id res chain seq x y z
N MET A 1 42.60 52.60 -6.47
CA MET A 1 41.38 51.77 -6.59
C MET A 1 41.80 50.42 -7.12
N VAL A 2 42.04 49.47 -6.20
CA VAL A 2 42.40 48.09 -6.50
C VAL A 2 41.07 47.32 -6.45
N ALA A 3 40.63 46.78 -7.59
CA ALA A 3 39.50 45.89 -7.63
C ALA A 3 39.96 44.50 -7.18
N GLU A 4 39.58 44.11 -5.97
CA GLU A 4 39.70 42.74 -5.49
C GLU A 4 38.71 41.85 -6.26
N THR A 5 39.28 40.96 -7.05
CA THR A 5 38.60 39.84 -7.67
C THR A 5 38.07 38.93 -6.55
N ARG A 6 36.75 38.97 -6.33
CA ARG A 6 36.05 37.99 -5.47
C ARG A 6 36.34 36.59 -6.01
N ARG A 7 37.08 35.81 -5.22
CA ARG A 7 37.23 34.36 -5.42
C ARG A 7 35.84 33.73 -5.41
N GLY A 8 35.55 32.93 -6.44
CA GLY A 8 34.35 32.10 -6.51
C GLY A 8 34.29 31.20 -5.27
N GLY A 9 33.09 31.12 -4.69
CA GLY A 9 32.79 30.13 -3.65
C GLY A 9 32.98 28.74 -4.23
N ASP A 10 33.79 27.95 -3.55
CA ASP A 10 33.95 26.52 -3.81
C ASP A 10 32.58 25.85 -3.71
N ALA A 11 32.04 25.42 -4.85
CA ALA A 11 30.87 24.54 -4.91
C ALA A 11 31.31 23.13 -4.50
N GLY A 12 31.85 22.98 -3.29
CA GLY A 12 32.41 21.73 -2.79
C GLY A 12 31.28 20.71 -2.58
N THR A 13 31.42 19.54 -3.20
CA THR A 13 30.58 18.37 -2.97
C THR A 13 30.84 17.78 -1.58
N ARG A 14 29.93 16.94 -1.07
CA ARG A 14 30.21 16.15 0.14
C ARG A 14 30.29 14.68 -0.20
N ARG A 15 31.47 14.11 0.01
CA ARG A 15 31.79 12.71 -0.28
C ARG A 15 31.53 11.83 0.96
N TYR A 16 30.87 10.70 0.75
CA TYR A 16 30.57 9.70 1.78
C TYR A 16 31.14 8.33 1.40
N ALA A 17 31.81 7.67 2.35
CA ALA A 17 32.27 6.31 2.18
C ALA A 17 31.11 5.31 2.34
N VAL A 18 30.94 4.45 1.33
CA VAL A 18 29.89 3.43 1.26
C VAL A 18 30.53 2.05 1.32
N TYR A 19 30.00 1.20 2.20
CA TYR A 19 30.42 -0.18 2.37
C TYR A 19 29.29 -1.10 1.92
N LEU A 20 29.58 -2.10 1.09
CA LEU A 20 28.58 -3.01 0.54
C LEU A 20 28.73 -4.41 1.13
N GLU A 21 27.63 -4.97 1.61
CA GLU A 21 27.44 -6.40 1.86
C GLU A 21 26.65 -6.98 0.69
N MET A 22 27.08 -8.12 0.14
CA MET A 22 26.44 -8.75 -1.01
C MET A 22 26.23 -10.24 -0.75
N ALA A 23 25.00 -10.67 -0.92
CA ALA A 23 24.62 -12.07 -0.91
C ALA A 23 25.10 -12.75 -2.19
N GLU A 24 25.22 -14.09 -2.17
CA GLU A 24 25.61 -14.86 -3.36
C GLU A 24 24.58 -14.75 -4.50
N ASP A 25 23.31 -14.47 -4.17
CA ASP A 25 22.22 -14.28 -5.13
C ASP A 25 22.11 -12.85 -5.68
N GLY A 26 23.03 -11.96 -5.29
CA GLY A 26 23.13 -10.58 -5.78
C GLY A 26 22.47 -9.54 -4.88
N ARG A 27 21.64 -9.92 -3.90
CA ARG A 27 21.05 -8.96 -2.94
C ARG A 27 22.13 -8.16 -2.24
N CYS A 28 21.92 -6.87 -2.08
CA CYS A 28 22.94 -5.96 -1.57
C CYS A 28 22.40 -5.09 -0.42
N MET A 29 23.21 -4.93 0.62
CA MET A 29 23.02 -3.94 1.67
C MET A 29 24.18 -2.94 1.66
N ALA A 30 23.87 -1.66 1.48
CA ALA A 30 24.83 -0.57 1.53
C ALA A 30 24.77 0.14 2.88
N HIS A 31 25.95 0.49 3.41
CA HIS A 31 26.13 1.13 4.71
C HIS A 31 26.94 2.42 4.58
N VAL A 32 26.59 3.44 5.34
CA VAL A 32 27.35 4.71 5.43
C VAL A 32 27.73 4.97 6.89
N PRO A 33 28.85 4.41 7.39
CA PRO A 33 29.23 4.52 8.80
C PRO A 33 29.39 5.96 9.34
N ASP A 34 29.76 6.91 8.47
CA ASP A 34 29.84 8.35 8.81
C ASP A 34 28.47 8.95 9.17
N LEU A 35 27.38 8.29 8.78
CA LEU A 35 26.00 8.61 9.13
C LEU A 35 25.36 7.38 9.80
N PRO A 36 25.60 7.16 11.11
CA PRO A 36 25.12 5.97 11.80
C PRO A 36 23.62 5.70 11.59
N GLY A 37 23.30 4.46 11.21
CA GLY A 37 21.94 4.03 10.88
C GLY A 37 21.51 4.30 9.43
N CYS A 38 22.36 4.89 8.59
CA CYS A 38 22.10 5.06 7.16
C CYS A 38 22.43 3.77 6.40
N ILE A 39 21.38 3.05 6.01
CA ILE A 39 21.48 1.81 5.23
C ILE A 39 20.53 1.82 4.03
N VAL A 40 20.85 1.01 3.03
CA VAL A 40 19.97 0.68 1.91
C VAL A 40 20.02 -0.81 1.66
N ARG A 41 18.87 -1.50 1.73
CA ARG A 41 18.71 -2.87 1.25
C ARG A 41 18.07 -2.83 -0.15
N ALA A 42 18.63 -3.59 -1.08
CA ALA A 42 18.19 -3.61 -2.47
C ALA A 42 18.32 -5.01 -3.09
N SER A 43 17.63 -5.22 -4.20
CA SER A 43 17.65 -6.48 -4.94
C SER A 43 19.01 -6.75 -5.60
N ASP A 44 19.75 -5.69 -5.93
CA ASP A 44 21.08 -5.76 -6.48
C ASP A 44 21.96 -4.56 -6.07
N ARG A 45 23.25 -4.68 -6.38
CA ARG A 45 24.29 -3.67 -6.12
C ARG A 45 23.99 -2.30 -6.76
N ASP A 46 23.53 -2.28 -8.01
CA ASP A 46 23.34 -1.03 -8.74
C ASP A 46 22.11 -0.29 -8.23
N GLU A 47 21.05 -1.01 -7.85
CA GLU A 47 19.89 -0.46 -7.17
C GLU A 47 20.28 0.13 -5.80
N ALA A 48 21.11 -0.58 -5.02
CA ALA A 48 21.63 -0.05 -3.76
C ALA A 48 22.36 1.28 -3.99
N LEU A 49 23.30 1.32 -4.94
CA LEU A 49 24.08 2.53 -5.25
C LEU A 49 23.23 3.69 -5.79
N ARG A 50 22.17 3.40 -6.56
CA ARG A 50 21.21 4.43 -7.01
C ARG A 50 20.44 5.06 -5.84
N ARG A 51 20.14 4.27 -4.80
CA ARG A 51 19.30 4.68 -3.65
C ARG A 51 20.10 5.32 -2.51
N VAL A 52 21.38 5.00 -2.34
CA VAL A 52 22.24 5.53 -1.26
C VAL A 52 22.23 7.07 -1.17
N PRO A 53 22.32 7.85 -2.27
CA PRO A 53 22.28 9.31 -2.17
C PRO A 53 21.02 9.86 -1.51
N GLU A 54 19.86 9.24 -1.75
CA GLU A 54 18.61 9.65 -1.10
C GLU A 54 18.57 9.22 0.37
N ALA A 55 19.00 8.00 0.69
CA ALA A 55 19.09 7.53 2.08
C ALA A 55 20.01 8.42 2.95
N ILE A 56 21.07 8.97 2.36
CA ILE A 56 21.95 9.98 2.99
C ILE A 56 21.16 11.27 3.28
N ARG A 57 20.39 11.79 2.32
CA ARG A 57 19.57 13.00 2.52
C ARG A 57 18.51 12.77 3.58
N GLU A 58 17.83 11.64 3.54
CA GLU A 58 16.82 11.24 4.54
C GLU A 58 17.42 11.12 5.94
N THR A 59 18.62 10.52 6.06
CA THR A 59 19.30 10.40 7.36
C THR A 59 19.75 11.76 7.89
N LEU A 60 20.25 12.65 7.04
CA LEU A 60 20.57 14.03 7.44
C LEU A 60 19.30 14.77 7.89
N ALA A 61 18.19 14.63 7.17
CA ALA A 61 16.91 15.21 7.55
C ALA A 61 16.41 14.63 8.88
N TRP A 62 16.54 13.32 9.09
CA TRP A 62 16.21 12.63 10.33
C TRP A 62 17.00 13.18 11.53
N LEU A 63 18.32 13.25 11.42
CA LEU A 63 19.19 13.86 12.43
C LEU A 63 18.76 15.29 12.75
N ARG A 64 18.47 16.10 11.72
CA ARG A 64 18.00 17.49 11.88
C ARG A 64 16.67 17.58 12.63
N ARG A 65 15.70 16.71 12.32
CA ARG A 65 14.39 16.67 13.01
C ARG A 65 14.54 16.37 14.51
N HIS A 66 15.52 15.56 14.87
CA HIS A 66 15.87 15.26 16.26
C HIS A 66 16.79 16.30 16.93
N GLY A 67 17.08 17.41 16.24
CA GLY A 67 17.84 18.55 16.77
C GLY A 67 19.35 18.42 16.67
N GLU A 68 19.88 17.45 15.91
CA GLU A 68 21.32 17.31 15.70
C GLU A 68 21.86 18.42 14.79
N ALA A 69 23.07 18.87 15.12
CA ALA A 69 23.80 19.86 14.33
C ALA A 69 24.36 19.20 13.06
N VAL A 70 23.51 19.04 12.06
CA VAL A 70 23.90 18.59 10.72
C VAL A 70 23.96 19.76 9.75
N PRO A 71 24.83 19.71 8.72
CA PRO A 71 24.92 20.77 7.74
C PRO A 71 23.56 21.03 7.05
N THR A 72 23.24 22.30 6.86
CA THR A 72 22.00 22.77 6.23
C THR A 72 22.13 23.00 4.73
N GLU A 73 23.35 23.17 4.23
CA GLU A 73 23.62 23.34 2.79
C GLU A 73 23.37 22.05 2.03
N GLU A 74 22.49 22.11 1.02
CA GLU A 74 22.24 21.03 0.05
C GLU A 74 23.41 20.95 -0.95
N LYS A 75 24.54 20.45 -0.47
CA LYS A 75 25.66 20.08 -1.34
C LYS A 75 25.31 18.79 -2.09
N PRO A 76 25.70 18.65 -3.37
CA PRO A 76 25.59 17.38 -4.05
C PRO A 76 26.28 16.27 -3.24
N VAL A 77 25.56 15.16 -3.06
CA VAL A 77 26.07 13.95 -2.39
C VAL A 77 26.89 13.17 -3.41
N GLU A 78 28.17 12.98 -3.11
CA GLU A 78 29.04 12.06 -3.83
C GLU A 78 29.29 10.82 -2.96
N ILE A 79 29.29 9.66 -3.60
CA ILE A 79 29.56 8.39 -2.91
C ILE A 79 30.89 7.81 -3.37
N GLU A 80 31.60 7.17 -2.45
CA GLU A 80 32.81 6.40 -2.71
C GLU A 80 32.64 5.00 -2.16
N ILE A 81 32.75 3.98 -3.00
CA ILE A 81 32.72 2.60 -2.55
C ILE A 81 34.05 2.30 -1.84
N ALA A 82 33.99 2.19 -0.52
CA ALA A 82 35.17 2.01 0.33
C ALA A 82 35.54 0.54 0.51
N ALA A 83 34.55 -0.37 0.56
CA ALA A 83 34.78 -1.82 0.52
C ALA A 83 33.52 -2.58 0.08
N GLU A 84 33.73 -3.79 -0.40
CA GLU A 84 32.68 -4.75 -0.75
C GLU A 84 32.97 -6.07 -0.05
N SER A 85 31.95 -6.69 0.55
CA SER A 85 32.03 -7.95 1.29
C SER A 85 31.01 -8.93 0.70
N ILE A 86 31.50 -10.03 0.12
CA ILE A 86 30.71 -11.03 -0.60
C ILE A 86 30.42 -12.21 0.32
N GLY A 87 29.24 -12.81 0.18
CA GLY A 87 28.79 -13.96 0.97
C GLY A 87 28.05 -13.56 2.26
N PHE A 88 27.64 -12.30 2.38
CA PHE A 88 26.85 -11.79 3.50
C PHE A 88 25.44 -11.50 3.01
N GLY A 89 24.46 -12.17 3.60
CA GLY A 89 23.07 -12.15 3.19
C GLY A 89 22.47 -13.55 3.20
N PRO A 90 21.16 -13.71 2.97
CA PRO A 90 20.20 -12.77 2.37
C PRO A 90 19.66 -11.61 3.23
N PHE A 91 20.23 -11.39 4.42
CA PHE A 91 19.85 -10.38 5.41
C PHE A 91 18.54 -10.74 6.11
N ASP A 92 18.36 -12.03 6.35
CA ASP A 92 17.29 -12.58 7.16
C ASP A 92 17.72 -12.62 8.65
N PRO A 93 16.77 -12.68 9.59
CA PRO A 93 17.09 -12.77 11.01
C PRO A 93 18.05 -13.92 11.34
N GLY A 94 19.24 -13.56 11.82
CA GLY A 94 20.28 -14.52 12.23
C GLY A 94 21.42 -14.70 11.23
N ASP A 95 21.35 -14.09 10.05
CA ASP A 95 22.45 -14.09 9.08
C ASP A 95 23.69 -13.36 9.61
N ALA A 96 24.87 -13.77 9.12
CA ALA A 96 26.12 -13.07 9.39
C ALA A 96 26.11 -11.64 8.83
N ALA A 97 26.75 -10.72 9.54
CA ALA A 97 27.00 -9.35 9.10
C ALA A 97 28.50 -9.12 8.87
N ALA A 98 28.86 -8.31 7.87
CA ALA A 98 30.26 -8.03 7.59
C ALA A 98 30.90 -7.17 8.69
N LEU A 99 32.20 -7.37 8.89
CA LEU A 99 33.03 -6.50 9.73
C LEU A 99 33.83 -5.56 8.83
N PHE A 100 33.44 -4.29 8.80
CA PHE A 100 34.12 -3.30 7.97
C PHE A 100 35.40 -2.77 8.62
N PRO A 101 36.34 -2.21 7.84
CA PRO A 101 37.54 -1.60 8.38
C PRO A 101 37.28 -0.59 9.51
N PRO A 102 36.30 0.35 9.43
CA PRO A 102 36.00 1.26 10.53
C PRO A 102 35.53 0.54 11.80
N ASP A 103 34.82 -0.58 11.68
CA ASP A 103 34.29 -1.34 12.84
C ASP A 103 35.41 -1.92 13.72
N ARG A 104 36.65 -2.00 13.24
CA ARG A 104 37.80 -2.52 14.00
C ARG A 104 38.39 -1.51 14.97
N GLU A 105 38.03 -0.24 14.86
CA GLU A 105 38.54 0.79 15.76
C GLU A 105 37.87 0.70 17.14
N PRO A 106 38.63 0.77 18.24
CA PRO A 106 38.07 0.83 19.58
C PRO A 106 37.07 1.97 19.72
N VAL A 107 35.98 1.75 20.46
CA VAL A 107 34.97 2.79 20.70
C VAL A 107 35.23 3.53 22.02
N SER A 108 35.16 4.86 22.00
CA SER A 108 35.26 5.70 23.20
C SER A 108 33.92 5.77 23.94
N PRO A 109 33.91 6.02 25.27
CA PRO A 109 32.67 6.29 26.01
C PRO A 109 31.80 7.40 25.39
N GLU A 110 32.42 8.46 24.86
CA GLU A 110 31.73 9.59 24.24
C GLU A 110 31.05 9.18 22.92
N GLU A 111 31.72 8.35 22.11
CA GLU A 111 31.12 7.76 20.91
C GLU A 111 29.95 6.84 21.26
N MET A 112 30.06 6.07 22.35
CA MET A 112 28.97 5.23 22.84
C MET A 112 27.75 6.06 23.26
N GLU A 113 27.92 7.12 24.05
CA GLU A 113 26.80 7.99 24.43
C GLU A 113 26.16 8.68 23.22
N ARG A 114 26.94 9.02 22.18
CA ARG A 114 26.40 9.49 20.91
C ARG A 114 25.56 8.43 20.20
N ALA A 115 26.04 7.18 20.14
CA ALA A 115 25.28 6.07 19.57
C ALA A 115 23.98 5.82 20.35
N PHE A 116 24.02 5.84 21.68
CA PHE A 116 22.84 5.66 22.54
C PHE A 116 21.80 6.76 22.33
N ARG A 117 22.24 8.01 22.10
CA ARG A 117 21.35 9.10 21.74
C ARG A 117 20.64 8.85 20.41
N PHE A 118 21.36 8.38 19.39
CA PHE A 118 20.76 8.01 18.10
C PHE A 118 19.82 6.81 18.19
N MET A 119 20.13 5.82 19.02
CA MET A 119 19.22 4.72 19.33
C MET A 119 17.96 5.25 20.02
N ALA A 120 18.07 6.22 20.94
CA ALA A 120 16.90 6.83 21.56
C ALA A 120 15.99 7.55 20.54
N TYR A 121 16.58 8.23 19.54
CA TYR A 121 15.83 8.81 18.42
C TYR A 121 15.12 7.74 17.59
N ALA A 122 15.81 6.65 17.24
CA ALA A 122 15.23 5.54 16.47
C ALA A 122 14.04 4.91 17.22
N ARG A 123 14.18 4.68 18.53
CA ARG A 123 13.09 4.14 19.36
C ARG A 123 11.92 5.12 19.50
N ALA A 124 12.19 6.41 19.63
CA ALA A 124 11.13 7.42 19.69
C ALA A 124 10.31 7.42 18.40
N ASP A 125 10.96 7.33 17.24
CA ASP A 125 10.28 7.27 15.95
C ASP A 125 9.48 5.97 15.79
N LEU A 126 10.04 4.81 16.16
CA LEU A 126 9.32 3.54 16.16
C LEU A 126 8.05 3.65 17.02
N LEU A 127 8.18 4.11 18.27
CA LEU A 127 7.05 4.23 19.19
C LEU A 127 6.00 5.25 18.70
N ALA A 128 6.41 6.32 18.01
CA ALA A 128 5.48 7.26 17.40
C ALA A 128 4.61 6.63 16.30
N LEU A 129 5.05 5.53 15.69
CA LEU A 129 4.25 4.76 14.73
C LEU A 129 3.27 3.80 15.41
N VAL A 130 3.70 3.16 16.50
CA VAL A 130 3.02 1.94 16.99
C VAL A 130 2.26 2.09 18.30
N ARG A 131 2.58 3.09 19.14
CA ARG A 131 2.12 3.14 20.54
C ARG A 131 0.61 3.21 20.68
N ASP A 132 -0.04 3.97 19.81
CA ASP A 132 -1.48 4.24 19.87
C ASP A 132 -2.27 3.39 18.86
N LEU A 133 -1.63 2.37 18.25
CA LEU A 133 -2.31 1.46 17.36
C LEU A 133 -3.17 0.48 18.17
N PRO A 134 -4.38 0.15 17.70
CA PRO A 134 -5.22 -0.87 18.33
C PRO A 134 -4.59 -2.27 18.19
N ASP A 135 -4.92 -3.17 19.10
CA ASP A 135 -4.35 -4.53 19.13
C ASP A 135 -4.63 -5.29 17.84
N GLU A 136 -5.81 -5.13 17.23
CA GLU A 136 -6.16 -5.74 15.96
C GLU A 136 -5.20 -5.34 14.84
N LEU A 137 -4.68 -4.10 14.87
CA LEU A 137 -3.70 -3.63 13.89
C LEU A 137 -2.28 -4.05 14.23
N LEU A 138 -1.93 -4.13 15.52
CA LEU A 138 -0.64 -4.68 15.94
C LEU A 138 -0.49 -6.14 15.53
N ASP A 139 -1.59 -6.89 15.56
CA ASP A 139 -1.64 -8.32 15.22
C ASP A 139 -1.98 -8.61 13.75
N TRP A 140 -2.40 -7.59 12.99
CA TRP A 140 -2.73 -7.74 11.58
C TRP A 140 -1.53 -8.21 10.76
N GLN A 141 -1.79 -9.14 9.85
CA GLN A 141 -0.83 -9.65 8.85
C GLN A 141 -1.55 -9.77 7.51
N PRO A 142 -0.88 -9.45 6.38
CA PRO A 142 -1.46 -9.64 5.05
C PRO A 142 -1.57 -11.12 4.66
N ASP A 143 -0.68 -11.97 5.18
CA ASP A 143 -0.66 -13.42 4.98
C ASP A 143 0.11 -14.11 6.12
N GLU A 144 -0.01 -15.44 6.23
CA GLU A 144 0.59 -16.24 7.31
C GLU A 144 2.13 -16.21 7.35
N ARG A 145 2.79 -15.79 6.26
CA ARG A 145 4.26 -15.76 6.17
C ARG A 145 4.83 -14.42 6.60
N SER A 146 4.02 -13.37 6.55
CA SER A 146 4.41 -12.01 6.88
C SER A 146 4.54 -11.79 8.40
N PHE A 147 5.32 -10.79 8.81
CA PHE A 147 5.38 -10.40 10.22
C PHE A 147 4.19 -9.50 10.56
N SER A 148 3.56 -9.70 11.73
CA SER A 148 2.75 -8.64 12.34
C SER A 148 3.65 -7.58 12.93
N ILE A 149 3.09 -6.38 13.15
CA ILE A 149 3.82 -5.31 13.86
C ILE A 149 4.22 -5.81 15.24
N ARG A 150 3.34 -6.49 15.99
CA ARG A 150 3.65 -7.03 17.33
C ARG A 150 4.82 -8.00 17.30
N ARG A 151 4.85 -8.93 16.35
CA ARG A 151 5.96 -9.89 16.18
C ARG A 151 7.25 -9.16 15.83
N LEU A 152 7.17 -8.13 14.98
CA LEU A 152 8.31 -7.31 14.60
C LEU A 152 8.88 -6.51 15.78
N LEU A 153 8.03 -5.93 16.62
CA LEU A 153 8.44 -5.25 17.84
C LEU A 153 9.13 -6.21 18.81
N ARG A 154 8.61 -7.43 18.99
CA ARG A 154 9.28 -8.47 19.79
C ARG A 154 10.65 -8.80 19.20
N HIS A 155 10.74 -8.94 17.88
CA HIS A 155 12.01 -9.20 17.19
C HIS A 155 13.04 -8.08 17.42
N VAL A 156 12.62 -6.81 17.34
CA VAL A 156 13.48 -5.65 17.64
C VAL A 156 14.03 -5.72 19.06
N GLY A 157 13.18 -5.99 20.06
CA GLY A 157 13.64 -6.10 21.45
C GLY A 157 14.59 -7.27 21.67
N ASN A 158 14.27 -8.48 21.17
CA ASN A 158 15.15 -9.66 21.30
C ASN A 158 16.56 -9.42 20.71
N ALA A 159 16.66 -8.59 19.67
CA ALA A 159 17.94 -8.26 19.06
C ALA A 159 18.84 -7.44 20.00
N GLU A 160 18.28 -6.69 20.96
CA GLU A 160 19.05 -5.83 21.87
C GLU A 160 19.88 -6.66 22.85
N GLU A 161 19.29 -7.68 23.49
CA GLU A 161 20.04 -8.70 24.24
C GLU A 161 21.06 -9.40 23.33
N TRP A 162 20.62 -9.84 22.15
CA TRP A 162 21.47 -10.60 21.24
C TRP A 162 22.75 -9.85 20.89
N TYR A 163 22.66 -8.55 20.56
CA TYR A 163 23.80 -7.68 20.28
C TYR A 163 24.72 -7.51 21.48
N VAL A 164 24.19 -7.35 22.69
CA VAL A 164 25.01 -7.27 23.92
C VAL A 164 25.76 -8.59 24.16
N SER A 165 25.10 -9.72 23.93
CA SER A 165 25.71 -11.05 24.09
C SER A 165 26.89 -11.30 23.14
N ARG A 166 27.06 -10.49 22.08
CA ARG A 166 28.21 -10.60 21.18
C ARG A 166 29.51 -10.08 21.79
N LEU A 167 29.44 -9.25 22.84
CA LEU A 167 30.59 -8.55 23.43
C LEU A 167 31.00 -9.08 24.79
N VAL A 168 30.10 -9.75 25.51
CA VAL A 168 30.29 -10.11 26.92
C VAL A 168 29.96 -11.58 27.16
N PRO A 169 30.56 -12.22 28.18
CA PRO A 169 30.22 -13.60 28.50
C PRO A 169 28.74 -13.74 28.91
N PRO A 170 28.02 -14.79 28.46
CA PRO A 170 26.58 -14.97 28.72
C PRO A 170 26.20 -14.95 30.21
N GLU A 171 27.07 -15.43 31.09
CA GLU A 171 26.88 -15.42 32.55
C GLU A 171 26.87 -14.01 33.17
N THR A 172 27.32 -13.00 32.42
CA THR A 172 27.31 -11.59 32.84
C THR A 172 26.09 -10.83 32.34
N LEU A 173 25.22 -11.48 31.56
CA LEU A 173 23.99 -10.87 31.06
C LEU A 173 23.02 -10.62 32.24
N PRO A 174 22.37 -9.44 32.28
CA PRO A 174 21.36 -9.11 33.29
C PRO A 174 20.29 -10.21 33.48
N PRO A 175 19.97 -10.60 34.73
CA PRO A 175 18.96 -11.62 35.00
C PRO A 175 17.54 -11.28 34.53
N GLU A 176 17.23 -10.00 34.32
CA GLU A 176 15.90 -9.52 33.89
C GLU A 176 15.49 -10.07 32.52
N TRP A 177 16.44 -10.36 31.64
CA TRP A 177 16.21 -11.00 30.32
C TRP A 177 15.73 -12.46 30.39
N LYS A 178 15.71 -13.09 31.58
CA LYS A 178 15.24 -14.48 31.71
C LYS A 178 13.71 -14.62 31.80
N HIS A 179 12.97 -13.52 31.93
CA HIS A 179 11.55 -13.51 32.29
C HIS A 179 10.73 -12.50 31.46
N ASP A 180 10.91 -12.51 30.13
CA ASP A 180 10.34 -11.52 29.21
C ASP A 180 9.18 -12.05 28.34
N GLU A 181 9.00 -13.38 28.25
CA GLU A 181 8.08 -14.05 27.33
C GLU A 181 6.63 -13.55 27.41
N GLU A 182 6.12 -13.35 28.63
CA GLU A 182 4.73 -12.91 28.90
C GLU A 182 4.58 -11.39 29.02
N MET A 183 5.68 -10.62 28.90
CA MET A 183 5.64 -9.18 29.11
C MET A 183 4.88 -8.48 27.97
N PRO A 184 4.00 -7.50 28.28
CA PRO A 184 3.38 -6.65 27.27
C PRO A 184 4.42 -6.01 26.35
N VAL A 185 4.15 -5.98 25.04
CA VAL A 185 5.19 -5.68 24.03
C VAL A 185 5.88 -4.32 24.23
N PHE A 186 5.18 -3.31 24.73
CA PHE A 186 5.77 -1.99 24.98
C PHE A 186 6.60 -1.93 26.27
N GLU A 187 6.15 -2.60 27.33
CA GLU A 187 6.93 -2.78 28.56
C GLU A 187 8.21 -3.58 28.27
N PHE A 188 8.09 -4.61 27.43
CA PHE A 188 9.21 -5.40 26.93
C PHE A 188 10.22 -4.54 26.18
N LEU A 189 9.79 -3.74 25.20
CA LEU A 189 10.69 -2.84 24.48
C LEU A 189 11.40 -1.85 25.42
N GLU A 190 10.68 -1.29 26.39
CA GLU A 190 11.29 -0.38 27.37
C GLU A 190 12.38 -1.10 28.20
N MET A 191 12.05 -2.29 28.72
CA MET A 191 12.95 -3.14 29.48
C MET A 191 14.19 -3.49 28.68
N GLU A 192 14.03 -4.00 27.46
CA GLU A 192 15.13 -4.38 26.57
C GLU A 192 16.12 -3.22 26.37
N ARG A 193 15.59 -2.05 26.02
CA ARG A 193 16.44 -0.89 25.73
C ARG A 193 17.15 -0.40 26.96
N ARG A 194 16.44 -0.27 28.08
CA ARG A 194 17.04 0.17 29.35
C ARG A 194 18.17 -0.77 29.76
N THR A 195 17.94 -2.07 29.69
CA THR A 195 18.87 -3.11 30.11
C THR A 195 20.09 -3.19 29.19
N ALA A 196 19.88 -3.16 27.88
CA ALA A 196 20.96 -3.16 26.89
C ALA A 196 21.89 -1.96 27.06
N ILE A 197 21.35 -0.74 27.15
CA ILE A 197 22.15 0.48 27.33
C ILE A 197 22.89 0.47 28.68
N ALA A 198 22.23 0.03 29.76
CA ALA A 198 22.87 -0.09 31.06
C ALA A 198 24.07 -1.04 31.03
N ARG A 199 23.96 -2.20 30.35
CA ARG A 199 25.08 -3.13 30.22
C ARG A 199 26.17 -2.60 29.30
N LEU A 200 25.82 -1.99 28.16
CA LEU A 200 26.79 -1.40 27.23
C LEU A 200 27.59 -0.26 27.88
N ARG A 201 26.97 0.59 28.70
CA ARG A 201 27.70 1.63 29.46
C ARG A 201 28.79 1.08 30.38
N GLN A 202 28.63 -0.17 30.83
CA GLN A 202 29.55 -0.85 31.72
C GLN A 202 30.63 -1.65 30.98
N LEU A 203 30.77 -1.52 29.65
CA LEU A 203 31.86 -2.18 28.94
C LEU A 203 33.22 -1.63 29.40
N THR A 204 34.11 -2.56 29.72
CA THR A 204 35.51 -2.29 30.05
C THR A 204 36.27 -1.78 28.83
N GLN A 205 37.47 -1.22 29.05
CA GLN A 205 38.33 -0.79 27.94
C GLN A 205 38.71 -1.96 27.01
N GLU A 206 38.93 -3.15 27.57
CA GLU A 206 39.21 -4.37 26.81
C GLU A 206 38.01 -4.78 25.95
N GLU A 207 36.80 -4.78 26.53
CA GLU A 207 35.57 -5.07 25.78
C GLU A 207 35.30 -4.07 24.65
N ARG A 208 35.61 -2.78 24.86
CA ARG A 208 35.45 -1.75 23.81
C ARG A 208 36.47 -1.83 22.68
N ALA A 209 37.63 -2.45 22.92
CA ALA A 209 38.71 -2.59 21.94
C ALA A 209 38.84 -4.00 21.34
N GLY A 210 38.13 -4.97 21.90
CA GLY A 210 38.25 -6.39 21.56
C GLY A 210 37.54 -6.79 20.28
N VAL A 211 37.95 -7.95 19.76
CA VAL A 211 37.27 -8.70 18.69
C VAL A 211 36.84 -10.04 19.27
N PHE A 212 35.55 -10.33 19.19
CA PHE A 212 34.90 -11.48 19.82
C PHE A 212 34.33 -12.45 18.78
N TYR A 213 34.31 -13.73 19.12
CA TYR A 213 33.77 -14.82 18.31
C TYR A 213 32.77 -15.62 19.15
N PRO A 214 31.57 -15.06 19.42
CA PRO A 214 30.58 -15.68 20.27
C PRO A 214 30.01 -16.93 19.60
N ALA A 215 30.03 -18.07 20.30
CA ALA A 215 29.52 -19.35 19.78
C ALA A 215 28.10 -19.71 20.23
N ARG A 216 27.48 -18.91 21.11
CA ARG A 216 26.09 -19.12 21.57
C ARG A 216 25.12 -18.33 20.72
N TRP A 217 23.93 -18.88 20.48
CA TRP A 217 22.82 -18.23 19.78
C TRP A 217 23.21 -17.64 18.41
N THR A 218 24.07 -18.35 17.67
CA THR A 218 24.47 -17.98 16.31
C THR A 218 24.69 -19.24 15.46
N GLY A 219 24.39 -19.14 14.17
CA GLY A 219 24.80 -20.12 13.15
C GLY A 219 26.22 -19.87 12.62
N HIS A 220 26.84 -18.75 12.99
CA HIS A 220 28.11 -18.24 12.45
C HIS A 220 29.14 -17.99 13.58
N PRO A 221 29.64 -19.03 14.25
CA PRO A 221 30.61 -18.87 15.34
C PRO A 221 31.96 -18.28 14.90
N GLU A 222 32.27 -18.33 13.60
CA GLU A 222 33.44 -17.73 12.96
C GLU A 222 33.31 -16.22 12.75
N GLU A 223 32.11 -15.66 12.90
CA GLU A 223 31.83 -14.26 12.65
C GLU A 223 32.47 -13.35 13.72
N PRO A 224 33.32 -12.37 13.33
CA PRO A 224 33.91 -11.45 14.29
C PRO A 224 32.93 -10.33 14.68
N TRP A 225 32.91 -10.02 15.97
CA TRP A 225 32.12 -8.95 16.58
C TRP A 225 33.00 -7.96 17.35
N THR A 226 32.74 -6.67 17.17
CA THR A 226 33.38 -5.58 17.91
C THR A 226 32.32 -4.67 18.50
N ALA A 227 32.66 -3.90 19.52
CA ALA A 227 31.72 -2.94 20.12
C ALA A 227 31.17 -1.94 19.09
N ARG A 228 32.01 -1.50 18.15
CA ARG A 228 31.60 -0.58 17.07
C ARG A 228 30.64 -1.22 16.06
N LYS A 229 30.90 -2.47 15.64
CA LYS A 229 29.98 -3.24 14.79
C LYS A 229 28.63 -3.44 15.49
N VAL A 230 28.63 -3.77 16.78
CA VAL A 230 27.40 -3.91 17.58
C VAL A 230 26.61 -2.62 17.59
N LEU A 231 27.23 -1.47 17.92
CA LEU A 231 26.52 -0.19 17.95
C LEU A 231 25.97 0.21 16.57
N ARG A 232 26.72 -0.06 15.50
CA ARG A 232 26.28 0.16 14.12
C ARG A 232 25.05 -0.70 13.80
N ARG A 233 25.16 -2.02 13.90
CA ARG A 233 24.07 -2.95 13.55
C ARG A 233 22.84 -2.78 14.41
N PHE A 234 23.01 -2.49 15.70
CA PHE A 234 21.89 -2.21 16.61
C PHE A 234 21.04 -1.03 16.12
N LEU A 235 21.67 0.11 15.78
CA LEU A 235 20.95 1.27 15.28
C LEU A 235 20.37 1.04 13.87
N GLU A 236 21.13 0.41 12.98
CA GLU A 236 20.68 0.07 11.63
C GLU A 236 19.46 -0.85 11.64
N HIS A 237 19.48 -1.89 12.48
CA HIS A 237 18.41 -2.89 12.61
C HIS A 237 17.09 -2.29 13.08
N GLU A 238 17.10 -1.45 14.12
CA GLU A 238 15.85 -0.79 14.54
C GLU A 238 15.32 0.18 13.46
N ARG A 239 16.19 0.88 12.75
CA ARG A 239 15.77 1.75 11.65
C ARG A 239 15.21 0.96 10.46
N GLU A 240 15.81 -0.18 10.13
CA GLU A 240 15.30 -1.13 9.13
C GLU A 240 13.88 -1.56 9.48
N HIS A 241 13.66 -2.04 10.70
CA HIS A 241 12.35 -2.51 11.11
C HIS A 241 11.34 -1.40 11.34
N THR A 242 11.77 -0.18 11.64
CA THR A 242 10.89 1.01 11.61
C THR A 242 10.38 1.27 10.18
N ALA A 243 11.22 1.08 9.16
CA ALA A 243 10.77 1.16 7.76
C ALA A 243 9.80 0.01 7.42
N GLN A 244 10.10 -1.21 7.87
CA GLN A 244 9.20 -2.37 7.68
C GLN A 244 7.83 -2.17 8.36
N VAL A 245 7.77 -1.54 9.54
CA VAL A 245 6.47 -1.16 10.16
C VAL A 245 5.67 -0.24 9.23
N ARG A 246 6.33 0.76 8.60
CA ARG A 246 5.64 1.65 7.65
C ARG A 246 5.12 0.89 6.43
N GLU A 247 5.88 -0.08 5.92
CA GLU A 247 5.44 -0.93 4.82
C GLU A 247 4.22 -1.78 5.19
N ILE A 248 4.19 -2.35 6.40
CA ILE A 248 3.02 -3.09 6.89
C ILE A 248 1.79 -2.18 7.00
N LEU A 249 1.95 -0.98 7.56
CA LEU A 249 0.87 0.00 7.67
C LEU A 249 0.38 0.45 6.28
N ASP A 250 1.28 0.67 5.32
CA ASP A 250 0.91 1.02 3.95
C ASP A 250 0.12 -0.11 3.26
N ARG A 251 0.54 -1.37 3.45
CA ARG A 251 -0.22 -2.54 2.97
C ARG A 251 -1.62 -2.57 3.58
N ARG A 252 -1.76 -2.30 4.89
CA ARG A 252 -3.07 -2.20 5.54
C ARG A 252 -3.92 -1.08 4.95
N ARG A 253 -3.34 0.09 4.68
CA ARG A 253 -4.02 1.20 4.02
C ARG A 253 -4.54 0.79 2.65
N ARG A 254 -3.72 0.17 1.81
CA ARG A 254 -4.14 -0.35 0.50
C ARG A 254 -5.28 -1.36 0.60
N HIS A 255 -5.25 -2.24 1.59
CA HIS A 255 -6.35 -3.19 1.84
C HIS A 255 -7.67 -2.48 2.19
N LEU A 256 -7.63 -1.45 3.03
CA LEU A 256 -8.81 -0.64 3.35
C LEU A 256 -9.36 0.10 2.12
N LEU A 257 -8.48 0.66 1.28
CA LEU A 257 -8.90 1.35 0.05
C LEU A 257 -9.45 0.39 -1.00
N SER A 258 -8.88 -0.82 -1.11
CA SER A 258 -9.44 -1.88 -1.97
C SER A 258 -10.85 -2.28 -1.52
N ARG A 259 -11.11 -2.32 -0.20
CA ARG A 259 -12.47 -2.56 0.33
C ARG A 259 -13.44 -1.44 -0.05
N VAL A 260 -13.02 -0.18 0.01
CA VAL A 260 -13.83 0.97 -0.44
C VAL A 260 -14.22 0.86 -1.92
N ALA A 261 -13.27 0.49 -2.78
CA ALA A 261 -13.52 0.30 -4.21
C ALA A 261 -14.48 -0.88 -4.46
N ALA A 262 -14.29 -2.00 -3.74
CA ALA A 262 -15.15 -3.18 -3.85
C ALA A 262 -16.61 -2.89 -3.50
N GLU A 263 -16.86 -2.16 -2.41
CA GLU A 263 -18.22 -1.82 -1.99
C GLU A 263 -18.88 -0.81 -2.92
N ARG A 264 -18.12 0.13 -3.48
CA ARG A 264 -18.62 1.02 -4.53
C ARG A 264 -19.03 0.24 -5.79
N ALA A 265 -18.23 -0.73 -6.19
CA ALA A 265 -18.54 -1.59 -7.33
C ALA A 265 -19.76 -2.48 -7.06
N SER A 266 -19.91 -3.01 -5.84
CA SER A 266 -21.11 -3.73 -5.39
C SER A 266 -22.38 -2.88 -5.47
N LEU A 267 -22.31 -1.63 -5.01
CA LEU A 267 -23.44 -0.71 -5.05
C LEU A 267 -23.89 -0.46 -6.50
N LEU A 268 -22.94 -0.12 -7.39
CA LEU A 268 -23.24 0.17 -8.80
C LEU A 268 -23.67 -1.10 -9.57
N TRP A 269 -23.21 -2.28 -9.15
CA TRP A 269 -23.67 -3.55 -9.69
C TRP A 269 -25.17 -3.78 -9.47
N GLN A 270 -25.71 -3.42 -8.30
CA GLN A 270 -27.14 -3.54 -8.03
C GLN A 270 -28.02 -2.68 -8.94
N LEU A 271 -27.44 -1.69 -9.61
CA LEU A 271 -28.13 -0.81 -10.54
C LEU A 271 -28.20 -1.38 -11.97
N MET A 272 -27.46 -2.46 -12.24
CA MET A 272 -27.45 -3.10 -13.55
C MET A 272 -28.85 -3.60 -13.92
N GLY A 273 -29.22 -3.35 -15.18
CA GLY A 273 -30.51 -3.73 -15.72
C GLY A 273 -31.66 -2.76 -15.44
N LEU A 274 -31.43 -1.69 -14.68
CA LEU A 274 -32.46 -0.69 -14.41
C LEU A 274 -32.46 0.39 -15.50
N ASP A 275 -33.66 0.77 -15.96
CA ASP A 275 -33.83 1.89 -16.87
C ASP A 275 -33.75 3.24 -16.13
N GLU A 276 -33.53 4.31 -16.88
CA GLU A 276 -33.36 5.65 -16.30
C GLU A 276 -34.59 6.09 -15.50
N ARG A 277 -35.79 5.79 -16.01
CA ARG A 277 -37.05 6.09 -15.34
C ARG A 277 -37.12 5.45 -13.95
N THR A 278 -36.76 4.17 -13.84
CA THR A 278 -36.74 3.46 -12.56
C THR A 278 -35.73 4.08 -11.60
N LEU A 279 -34.55 4.45 -12.10
CA LEU A 279 -33.48 5.05 -11.30
C LEU A 279 -33.84 6.45 -10.77
N THR A 280 -34.67 7.22 -11.48
CA THR A 280 -34.97 8.62 -11.15
C THR A 280 -36.38 8.89 -10.64
N GLU A 281 -37.34 7.98 -10.83
CA GLU A 281 -38.75 8.19 -10.48
C GLU A 281 -39.29 7.15 -9.49
N THR A 282 -38.72 5.94 -9.45
CA THR A 282 -39.21 4.89 -8.56
C THR A 282 -38.60 5.05 -7.17
N VAL A 283 -39.46 5.12 -6.16
CA VAL A 283 -39.04 5.13 -4.76
C VAL A 283 -38.53 3.74 -4.37
N VAL A 284 -37.32 3.71 -3.82
CA VAL A 284 -36.59 2.50 -3.43
C VAL A 284 -36.52 2.36 -1.92
N LEU A 285 -36.21 3.45 -1.22
CA LEU A 285 -36.04 3.49 0.24
C LEU A 285 -36.77 4.69 0.81
N ASP A 286 -37.70 4.47 1.73
CA ASP A 286 -38.56 5.50 2.31
C ASP A 286 -39.23 6.42 1.27
N SER A 287 -38.63 7.58 1.00
CA SER A 287 -39.10 8.57 0.01
C SER A 287 -38.10 8.84 -1.11
N TRP A 288 -37.00 8.08 -1.16
CA TRP A 288 -35.85 8.30 -2.03
C TRP A 288 -35.86 7.36 -3.22
N THR A 289 -35.49 7.92 -4.36
CA THR A 289 -35.13 7.19 -5.58
C THR A 289 -33.68 6.71 -5.51
N VAL A 290 -33.24 5.84 -6.43
CA VAL A 290 -31.82 5.48 -6.53
C VAL A 290 -30.96 6.73 -6.74
N ARG A 291 -31.38 7.65 -7.61
CA ARG A 291 -30.65 8.91 -7.81
C ARG A 291 -30.48 9.69 -6.51
N ASP A 292 -31.50 9.75 -5.66
CA ASP A 292 -31.40 10.46 -4.38
C ASP A 292 -30.40 9.77 -3.44
N ILE A 293 -30.41 8.42 -3.41
CA ILE A 293 -29.43 7.60 -2.68
C ILE A 293 -27.99 7.88 -3.17
N LEU A 294 -27.78 7.93 -4.48
CA LEU A 294 -26.43 8.20 -5.00
C LEU A 294 -25.97 9.63 -4.68
N ALA A 295 -26.87 10.60 -4.70
CA ALA A 295 -26.56 11.98 -4.36
C ALA A 295 -26.19 12.15 -2.88
N HIS A 296 -26.88 11.46 -1.97
CA HIS A 296 -26.53 11.53 -0.54
C HIS A 296 -25.20 10.85 -0.25
N ILE A 297 -24.91 9.69 -0.85
CA ILE A 297 -23.61 9.02 -0.69
C ILE A 297 -22.47 9.94 -1.14
N ALA A 298 -22.62 10.58 -2.30
CA ALA A 298 -21.62 11.50 -2.83
C ALA A 298 -21.39 12.71 -1.90
N ALA A 299 -22.46 13.23 -1.28
CA ALA A 299 -22.33 14.31 -0.31
C ALA A 299 -21.61 13.89 0.97
N TRP A 300 -21.82 12.65 1.45
CA TRP A 300 -21.05 12.10 2.56
C TRP A 300 -19.57 11.91 2.20
N ASP A 301 -19.24 11.41 1.00
CA ASP A 301 -17.85 11.36 0.54
C ASP A 301 -17.18 12.75 0.55
N ARG A 302 -17.90 13.81 0.12
CA ARG A 302 -17.40 15.20 0.16
C ARG A 302 -17.22 15.71 1.59
N TRP A 303 -18.20 15.46 2.45
CA TRP A 303 -18.15 15.89 3.85
C TRP A 303 -17.01 15.19 4.59
N GLU A 304 -16.85 13.89 4.39
CA GLU A 304 -15.80 13.07 4.99
C GLU A 304 -14.42 13.58 4.56
N TYR A 305 -14.22 13.78 3.25
CA TYR A 305 -12.99 14.35 2.71
C TYR A 305 -12.64 15.71 3.35
N GLN A 306 -13.61 16.63 3.43
CA GLN A 306 -13.38 17.96 3.98
C GLN A 306 -13.08 17.90 5.49
N THR A 307 -13.82 17.11 6.24
CA THR A 307 -13.67 16.97 7.69
C THR A 307 -12.34 16.30 8.04
N MET A 308 -11.96 15.22 7.34
CA MET A 308 -10.68 14.56 7.54
C MET A 308 -9.50 15.47 7.16
N ARG A 309 -9.62 16.28 6.11
CA ARG A 309 -8.59 17.26 5.76
C ARG A 309 -8.31 18.27 6.87
N ARG A 310 -9.37 18.85 7.43
CA ARG A 310 -9.26 19.75 8.59
C ARG A 310 -8.55 19.08 9.76
N MET A 311 -8.93 17.83 10.08
CA MET A 311 -8.28 17.04 11.12
C MET A 311 -6.80 16.77 10.84
N ALA A 312 -6.41 16.51 9.59
CA ALA A 312 -5.01 16.32 9.20
C ALA A 312 -4.19 17.60 9.30
N GLU A 313 -4.81 18.75 9.01
CA GLU A 313 -4.21 20.09 9.10
C GLU A 313 -4.17 20.63 10.54
N GLY A 314 -4.73 19.90 11.51
CA GLY A 314 -4.79 20.31 12.92
C GLY A 314 -5.91 21.30 13.24
N GLU A 315 -6.85 21.49 12.31
CA GLU A 315 -8.03 22.31 12.48
C GLU A 315 -9.18 21.52 13.15
N PRO A 316 -10.10 22.18 13.87
CA PRO A 316 -11.28 21.52 14.42
C PRO A 316 -12.14 20.88 13.30
N PRO A 317 -12.62 19.64 13.45
CA PRO A 317 -13.52 19.01 12.48
C PRO A 317 -14.89 19.72 12.39
N ASP A 318 -15.59 19.58 11.27
CA ASP A 318 -16.97 20.06 11.11
C ASP A 318 -17.99 18.94 11.35
N PHE A 319 -18.39 18.76 12.60
CA PHE A 319 -19.39 17.75 12.97
C PHE A 319 -20.84 18.24 12.87
N THR A 320 -21.09 19.38 12.23
CA THR A 320 -22.46 19.91 12.08
C THR A 320 -23.37 18.90 11.36
N ALA A 321 -22.86 18.21 10.33
CA ALA A 321 -23.63 17.22 9.58
C ALA A 321 -24.01 15.98 10.41
N VAL A 322 -23.09 15.49 11.27
CA VAL A 322 -23.35 14.30 12.10
C VAL A 322 -24.15 14.61 13.38
N GLN A 323 -24.32 15.88 13.73
CA GLN A 323 -25.22 16.30 14.83
C GLN A 323 -26.69 16.21 14.45
N ASP A 324 -27.02 16.36 13.17
CA ASP A 324 -28.38 16.28 12.61
C ASP A 324 -28.33 15.64 11.22
N ILE A 325 -28.08 14.33 11.21
CA ILE A 325 -27.92 13.51 10.00
C ILE A 325 -29.16 13.60 9.12
N ASP A 326 -30.36 13.57 9.72
CA ASP A 326 -31.63 13.61 9.00
C ASP A 326 -31.79 14.92 8.22
N ARG A 327 -31.47 16.06 8.87
CA ARG A 327 -31.50 17.36 8.21
C ARG A 327 -30.47 17.47 7.11
N PHE A 328 -29.23 17.05 7.36
CA PHE A 328 -28.18 17.07 6.34
C PHE A 328 -28.59 16.27 5.10
N ASN A 329 -29.08 15.05 5.31
CA ASN A 329 -29.58 14.18 4.25
C ASN A 329 -30.74 14.82 3.48
N ALA A 330 -31.72 15.41 4.18
CA ALA A 330 -32.85 16.08 3.55
C ALA A 330 -32.43 17.29 2.70
N ASP A 331 -31.50 18.11 3.20
CA ASP A 331 -30.98 19.29 2.50
C ASP A 331 -30.20 18.91 1.23
N VAL A 332 -29.39 17.85 1.31
CA VAL A 332 -28.66 17.29 0.15
C VAL A 332 -29.64 16.78 -0.90
N VAL A 333 -30.58 15.90 -0.52
CA VAL A 333 -31.56 15.35 -1.47
C VAL A 333 -32.39 16.47 -2.10
N ALA A 334 -32.81 17.47 -1.34
CA ALA A 334 -33.53 18.62 -1.89
C ALA A 334 -32.70 19.39 -2.93
N THR A 335 -31.41 19.58 -2.67
CA THR A 335 -30.48 20.29 -3.57
C THR A 335 -30.24 19.51 -4.88
N TRP A 336 -30.18 18.19 -4.80
CA TRP A 336 -29.86 17.33 -5.94
C TRP A 336 -31.08 16.77 -6.69
N ARG A 337 -32.29 16.92 -6.16
CA ARG A 337 -33.53 16.36 -6.72
C ARG A 337 -33.81 16.77 -8.18
N GLU A 338 -33.41 17.97 -8.57
CA GLU A 338 -33.59 18.48 -9.94
C GLU A 338 -32.41 18.16 -10.88
N ARG A 339 -31.31 17.59 -10.34
CA ARG A 339 -30.14 17.21 -11.15
C ARG A 339 -30.41 15.93 -11.93
N SER A 340 -29.76 15.84 -13.09
CA SER A 340 -29.81 14.63 -13.91
C SER A 340 -29.10 13.46 -13.23
N LEU A 341 -29.49 12.24 -13.59
CA LEU A 341 -28.77 11.03 -13.14
C LEU A 341 -27.27 11.09 -13.52
N SER A 342 -26.95 11.71 -14.65
CA SER A 342 -25.56 11.87 -15.08
C SER A 342 -24.75 12.76 -14.15
N GLU A 343 -25.30 13.90 -13.74
CA GLU A 343 -24.61 14.82 -12.81
C GLU A 343 -24.37 14.14 -11.47
N VAL A 344 -25.34 13.36 -10.98
CA VAL A 344 -25.21 12.59 -9.73
C VAL A 344 -24.14 11.51 -9.85
N LEU A 345 -24.11 10.73 -10.94
CA LEU A 345 -23.08 9.70 -11.14
C LEU A 345 -21.68 10.30 -11.28
N THR A 346 -21.55 11.45 -11.96
CA THR A 346 -20.28 12.18 -12.02
C THR A 346 -19.85 12.65 -10.65
N GLU A 347 -20.73 13.26 -9.86
CA GLU A 347 -20.39 13.71 -8.50
C GLU A 347 -20.03 12.53 -7.58
N LEU A 348 -20.76 11.42 -7.65
CA LEU A 348 -20.48 10.20 -6.89
C LEU A 348 -19.06 9.68 -7.17
N LYS A 349 -18.63 9.70 -8.44
CA LYS A 349 -17.29 9.32 -8.85
C LYS A 349 -16.26 10.34 -8.38
N ASP A 350 -16.47 11.61 -8.66
CA ASP A 350 -15.48 12.67 -8.43
C ASP A 350 -15.26 12.93 -6.93
N ALA A 351 -16.31 12.82 -6.11
CA ALA A 351 -16.21 12.91 -4.65
C ALA A 351 -15.32 11.81 -4.08
N ARG A 352 -15.59 10.54 -4.44
CA ARG A 352 -14.81 9.38 -3.99
C ARG A 352 -13.36 9.43 -4.49
N ALA A 353 -13.15 9.72 -5.78
CA ALA A 353 -11.82 9.78 -6.36
C ALA A 353 -10.94 10.86 -5.72
N ALA A 354 -11.50 12.05 -5.46
CA ALA A 354 -10.77 13.13 -4.79
C ALA A 354 -10.37 12.76 -3.35
N TRP A 355 -11.27 12.07 -2.64
CA TRP A 355 -11.02 11.62 -1.28
C TRP A 355 -9.95 10.52 -1.22
N VAL A 356 -10.08 9.47 -2.04
CA VAL A 356 -9.13 8.34 -2.09
C VAL A 356 -7.73 8.81 -2.49
N ALA A 357 -7.60 9.62 -3.55
CA ALA A 357 -6.31 10.13 -3.98
C ALA A 357 -5.60 10.96 -2.89
N TRP A 358 -6.38 11.68 -2.07
CA TRP A 358 -5.83 12.39 -0.92
C TRP A 358 -5.37 11.42 0.18
N LEU A 359 -6.15 10.38 0.50
CA LEU A 359 -5.76 9.36 1.49
C LEU A 359 -4.49 8.60 1.11
N GLU A 360 -4.30 8.29 -0.18
CA GLU A 360 -3.10 7.66 -0.72
C GLU A 360 -1.86 8.55 -0.58
N ALA A 361 -2.03 9.86 -0.77
CA ALA A 361 -0.94 10.84 -0.67
C ALA A 361 -0.53 11.19 0.77
N LEU A 362 -1.32 10.81 1.78
CA LEU A 362 -0.99 11.07 3.18
C LEU A 362 0.24 10.28 3.64
N PRO A 363 1.08 10.85 4.52
CA PRO A 363 2.02 10.05 5.30
C PRO A 363 1.26 8.98 6.09
N VAL A 364 1.80 7.77 6.13
CA VAL A 364 1.14 6.61 6.76
C VAL A 364 0.87 6.87 8.26
N GLU A 365 1.75 7.63 8.90
CA GLU A 365 1.62 8.06 10.30
C GLU A 365 0.41 8.96 10.52
N VAL A 366 0.10 9.83 9.55
CA VAL A 366 -1.07 10.69 9.63
C VAL A 366 -2.34 9.87 9.41
N PHE A 367 -2.31 8.89 8.50
CA PHE A 367 -3.45 8.02 8.25
C PHE A 367 -3.84 7.23 9.52
N PHE A 368 -2.90 6.53 10.16
CA PHE A 368 -3.20 5.66 11.31
C PHE A 368 -3.23 6.35 12.68
N ARG A 369 -2.91 7.65 12.75
CA ARG A 369 -2.95 8.40 14.02
C ARG A 369 -4.34 8.34 14.66
N SER A 370 -4.38 7.98 15.94
CA SER A 370 -5.58 8.09 16.78
C SER A 370 -6.02 9.55 16.93
N ARG A 371 -7.33 9.79 16.83
CA ARG A 371 -7.97 11.11 16.91
C ARG A 371 -9.20 10.99 17.81
N PRO A 372 -9.02 10.92 19.13
CA PRO A 372 -10.15 10.80 20.05
C PRO A 372 -10.99 12.09 20.02
N PHE A 373 -12.29 11.94 19.77
CA PHE A 373 -13.27 13.01 19.91
C PHE A 373 -14.53 12.46 20.60
N GLY A 374 -14.81 12.97 21.80
CA GLY A 374 -15.85 12.39 22.66
C GLY A 374 -15.46 10.97 23.11
N GLU A 375 -16.37 10.02 22.92
CA GLU A 375 -16.15 8.60 23.26
C GLU A 375 -15.64 7.77 22.07
N CYS A 376 -15.44 8.39 20.90
CA CYS A 376 -15.04 7.70 19.67
C CYS A 376 -13.62 8.09 19.22
N ASP A 377 -12.90 7.15 18.62
CA ASP A 377 -11.67 7.44 17.89
C ASP A 377 -11.97 7.68 16.41
N TRP A 378 -11.72 8.89 15.93
CA TRP A 378 -11.87 9.32 14.54
C TRP A 378 -10.59 9.09 13.73
N SER A 379 -9.89 8.00 14.00
CA SER A 379 -8.81 7.52 13.16
C SER A 379 -9.31 7.38 11.72
N PHE A 380 -8.46 7.68 10.73
CA PHE A 380 -8.88 7.59 9.34
C PHE A 380 -9.27 6.16 8.91
N PRO A 381 -8.63 5.08 9.42
CA PRO A 381 -9.15 3.73 9.24
C PRO A 381 -10.62 3.56 9.66
N SER A 382 -11.02 4.10 10.81
CA SER A 382 -12.40 4.02 11.31
C SER A 382 -13.37 4.81 10.42
N CYS A 383 -12.96 6.00 9.97
CA CYS A 383 -13.77 6.82 9.06
C CYS A 383 -13.96 6.14 7.69
N VAL A 384 -12.87 5.57 7.14
CA VAL A 384 -12.90 4.75 5.92
C VAL A 384 -13.82 3.55 6.09
N GLU A 385 -13.81 2.92 7.28
CA GLU A 385 -14.69 1.79 7.58
C GLU A 385 -16.17 2.15 7.54
N VAL A 386 -16.54 3.30 8.13
CA VAL A 386 -17.91 3.82 8.07
C VAL A 386 -18.34 4.01 6.61
N GLN A 387 -17.49 4.60 5.77
CA GLN A 387 -17.89 4.92 4.40
C GLN A 387 -18.07 3.69 3.50
N TRP A 388 -17.23 2.65 3.61
CA TRP A 388 -17.49 1.43 2.83
C TRP A 388 -18.68 0.64 3.37
N LYS A 389 -18.93 0.65 4.69
CA LYS A 389 -20.13 0.04 5.28
C LYS A 389 -21.40 0.74 4.80
N HIS A 390 -21.34 2.05 4.59
CA HIS A 390 -22.44 2.84 4.06
C HIS A 390 -22.77 2.46 2.59
N ASP A 391 -21.77 2.30 1.73
CA ASP A 391 -21.98 1.75 0.37
C ASP A 391 -22.58 0.32 0.44
N ALA A 392 -22.11 -0.52 1.37
CA ALA A 392 -22.63 -1.88 1.58
C ALA A 392 -24.09 -1.90 2.07
N GLU A 393 -24.45 -1.04 3.01
CA GLU A 393 -25.81 -0.93 3.53
C GLU A 393 -26.80 -0.55 2.41
N HIS A 394 -26.45 0.43 1.57
CA HIS A 394 -27.29 0.80 0.44
C HIS A 394 -27.32 -0.27 -0.67
N THR A 395 -26.23 -1.03 -0.82
CA THR A 395 -26.21 -2.22 -1.68
C THR A 395 -27.29 -3.22 -1.24
N ASP A 396 -27.34 -3.54 0.06
CA ASP A 396 -28.31 -4.48 0.64
C ASP A 396 -29.75 -3.96 0.53
N GLN A 397 -29.97 -2.67 0.80
CA GLN A 397 -31.28 -2.05 0.69
C GLN A 397 -31.82 -2.07 -0.76
N ILE A 398 -30.98 -1.76 -1.74
CA ILE A 398 -31.37 -1.82 -3.16
C ILE A 398 -31.60 -3.28 -3.57
N ALA A 399 -30.77 -4.22 -3.14
CA ALA A 399 -30.96 -5.64 -3.42
C ALA A 399 -32.29 -6.15 -2.85
N ALA A 400 -32.61 -5.80 -1.60
CA ALA A 400 -33.87 -6.15 -0.95
C ALA A 400 -35.08 -5.55 -1.68
N TRP A 401 -34.99 -4.29 -2.14
CA TRP A 401 -36.01 -3.67 -2.95
C TRP A 401 -36.20 -4.40 -4.29
N ARG A 402 -35.13 -4.77 -4.99
CA ARG A 402 -35.20 -5.53 -6.25
C ARG A 402 -35.94 -6.85 -6.09
N GLU A 403 -35.62 -7.59 -5.02
CA GLU A 403 -36.27 -8.85 -4.69
C GLU A 403 -37.77 -8.63 -4.38
N ALA A 404 -38.11 -7.62 -3.59
CA ALA A 404 -39.50 -7.28 -3.27
C ALA A 404 -40.31 -6.91 -4.52
N GLN A 405 -39.69 -6.21 -5.47
CA GLN A 405 -40.30 -5.88 -6.77
C GLN A 405 -40.29 -7.07 -7.75
N ARG A 406 -39.69 -8.20 -7.39
CA ARG A 406 -39.50 -9.38 -8.24
C ARG A 406 -38.84 -9.04 -9.57
N LEU A 407 -37.90 -8.10 -9.54
CA LEU A 407 -37.09 -7.72 -10.70
C LEU A 407 -36.11 -8.86 -10.98
N LYS A 408 -36.58 -9.87 -11.72
CA LYS A 408 -35.72 -10.93 -12.24
C LYS A 408 -34.74 -10.33 -13.26
N GLY A 409 -33.51 -10.80 -13.24
CA GLY A 409 -32.57 -10.51 -14.33
C GLY A 409 -33.17 -10.98 -15.65
N GLU A 410 -33.11 -10.13 -16.67
CA GLU A 410 -33.25 -10.57 -18.06
C GLU A 410 -32.19 -11.64 -18.36
N PRO A 411 -32.36 -12.47 -19.40
CA PRO A 411 -31.30 -13.39 -19.82
C PRO A 411 -29.97 -12.65 -19.94
N TRP A 412 -28.90 -13.24 -19.40
CA TRP A 412 -27.58 -12.60 -19.29
C TRP A 412 -27.07 -12.04 -20.62
N ASN A 413 -27.47 -12.63 -21.73
CA ASN A 413 -27.07 -12.28 -23.08
C ASN A 413 -27.94 -11.17 -23.71
N THR A 414 -29.15 -10.90 -23.22
CA THR A 414 -30.07 -9.90 -23.82
C THR A 414 -30.45 -8.77 -22.88
N GLN A 415 -29.84 -8.68 -21.70
CA GLN A 415 -30.13 -7.65 -20.72
C GLN A 415 -30.00 -6.23 -21.31
N THR A 416 -30.90 -5.33 -20.91
CA THR A 416 -30.83 -3.89 -21.21
C THR A 416 -30.85 -3.03 -19.95
N GLY A 417 -30.44 -1.76 -20.06
CA GLY A 417 -30.45 -0.81 -18.95
C GLY A 417 -29.87 0.56 -19.34
N SER A 418 -29.61 1.39 -18.33
CA SER A 418 -28.98 2.71 -18.52
C SER A 418 -27.49 2.58 -18.90
N LYS A 419 -27.10 3.12 -20.06
CA LYS A 419 -25.70 3.25 -20.51
C LYS A 419 -24.86 4.04 -19.51
N ARG A 420 -25.43 5.06 -18.87
CA ARG A 420 -24.71 5.91 -17.91
C ARG A 420 -24.31 5.10 -16.67
N VAL A 421 -25.22 4.27 -16.18
CA VAL A 421 -24.92 3.36 -15.06
C VAL A 421 -23.92 2.29 -15.50
N LEU A 422 -24.08 1.74 -16.71
CA LEU A 422 -23.12 0.78 -17.28
C LEU A 422 -21.69 1.35 -17.30
N LEU A 423 -21.51 2.59 -17.78
CA LEU A 423 -20.21 3.29 -17.76
C LEU A 423 -19.67 3.50 -16.34
N ALA A 424 -20.53 3.91 -15.40
CA ALA A 424 -20.13 4.10 -14.00
C ALA A 424 -19.70 2.78 -13.34
N ALA A 425 -20.45 1.69 -13.57
CA ALA A 425 -20.14 0.37 -13.05
C ALA A 425 -18.86 -0.21 -13.69
N LEU A 426 -18.64 0.01 -15.00
CA LEU A 426 -17.40 -0.37 -15.69
C LEU A 426 -16.18 0.34 -15.07
N ALA A 427 -16.31 1.64 -14.76
CA ALA A 427 -15.25 2.40 -14.09
C ALA A 427 -14.98 1.87 -12.68
N ALA A 428 -16.03 1.64 -11.87
CA ALA A 428 -15.89 1.16 -10.51
C ALA A 428 -15.33 -0.27 -10.43
N ALA A 429 -15.74 -1.17 -11.34
CA ALA A 429 -15.18 -2.52 -11.40
C ALA A 429 -13.68 -2.52 -11.76
N ARG A 430 -13.25 -1.62 -12.65
CA ARG A 430 -11.81 -1.48 -12.95
C ARG A 430 -11.03 -0.89 -11.80
N GLU A 431 -11.60 0.08 -11.08
CA GLU A 431 -11.01 0.59 -9.85
C GLU A 431 -10.89 -0.50 -8.77
N GLU A 432 -11.92 -1.33 -8.63
CA GLU A 432 -11.91 -2.52 -7.78
C GLU A 432 -10.76 -3.47 -8.14
N LEU A 433 -10.60 -3.81 -9.43
CA LEU A 433 -9.51 -4.67 -9.90
C LEU A 433 -8.13 -4.03 -9.71
N LEU A 434 -7.97 -2.75 -10.03
CA LEU A 434 -6.69 -2.04 -9.90
C LEU A 434 -6.25 -1.93 -8.43
N THR A 435 -7.18 -1.65 -7.51
CA THR A 435 -6.88 -1.56 -6.08
C THR A 435 -6.57 -2.94 -5.49
N ALA A 436 -7.23 -4.01 -5.95
CA ALA A 436 -6.89 -5.38 -5.59
C ALA A 436 -5.51 -5.79 -6.14
N ALA A 437 -5.21 -5.48 -7.40
CA ALA A 437 -3.90 -5.69 -8.01
C ALA A 437 -2.76 -4.96 -7.26
N ALA A 438 -3.05 -3.79 -6.69
CA ALA A 438 -2.10 -3.03 -5.87
C ALA A 438 -1.75 -3.70 -4.53
N LEU A 439 -2.49 -4.75 -4.12
CA LEU A 439 -2.14 -5.56 -2.94
C LEU A 439 -0.93 -6.47 -3.21
N VAL A 440 -0.67 -6.82 -4.47
CA VAL A 440 0.49 -7.62 -4.88
C VAL A 440 1.74 -6.73 -4.97
N PRO A 441 2.80 -7.02 -4.18
CA PRO A 441 4.04 -6.25 -4.23
C PRO A 441 4.67 -6.24 -5.63
N PRO A 442 5.27 -5.13 -6.10
CA PRO A 442 5.88 -5.03 -7.42
C PRO A 442 6.84 -6.18 -7.78
N GLU A 443 7.67 -6.60 -6.84
CA GLU A 443 8.65 -7.69 -6.94
C GLU A 443 8.01 -9.09 -7.08
N GLU A 444 6.74 -9.23 -6.71
CA GLU A 444 5.99 -10.49 -6.73
C GLU A 444 5.06 -10.62 -7.95
N ARG A 445 4.83 -9.55 -8.72
CA ARG A 445 3.80 -9.50 -9.78
C ARG A 445 3.94 -10.55 -10.88
N THR A 446 5.16 -11.06 -11.09
CA THR A 446 5.49 -12.06 -12.13
C THR A 446 5.90 -13.41 -11.56
N SER A 447 5.77 -13.62 -10.24
CA SER A 447 6.30 -14.82 -9.57
C SER A 447 5.34 -15.41 -8.54
N ARG A 448 4.61 -14.55 -7.80
CA ARG A 448 3.59 -15.00 -6.85
C ARG A 448 2.35 -15.45 -7.61
N ARG A 449 1.87 -16.63 -7.24
CA ARG A 449 0.57 -17.15 -7.68
C ARG A 449 -0.53 -16.46 -6.89
N VAL A 450 -1.49 -15.88 -7.62
CA VAL A 450 -2.57 -15.07 -7.05
C VAL A 450 -3.95 -15.54 -7.48
N CYS A 451 -4.06 -16.34 -8.56
CA CYS A 451 -5.29 -17.01 -8.95
C CYS A 451 -4.93 -18.40 -9.48
N GLY A 452 -5.08 -19.43 -8.64
CA GLY A 452 -4.61 -20.78 -8.95
C GLY A 452 -3.10 -20.81 -9.27
N GLU A 453 -2.75 -21.15 -10.51
CA GLU A 453 -1.35 -21.18 -10.98
C GLU A 453 -0.88 -19.85 -11.58
N TRP A 454 -1.79 -18.88 -11.77
CA TRP A 454 -1.51 -17.63 -12.47
C TRP A 454 -0.89 -16.57 -11.57
N THR A 455 0.06 -15.83 -12.11
CA THR A 455 0.63 -14.62 -11.52
C THR A 455 -0.26 -13.41 -11.80
N LEU A 456 -0.02 -12.28 -11.14
CA LEU A 456 -0.76 -11.05 -11.45
C LEU A 456 -0.59 -10.66 -12.93
N LYS A 457 0.61 -10.82 -13.49
CA LYS A 457 0.86 -10.60 -14.92
C LYS A 457 -0.06 -11.45 -15.79
N ASP A 458 -0.21 -12.73 -15.46
CA ASP A 458 -1.04 -13.65 -16.23
C ASP A 458 -2.53 -13.29 -16.14
N VAL A 459 -3.02 -12.97 -14.93
CA VAL A 459 -4.41 -12.53 -14.71
C VAL A 459 -4.73 -11.26 -15.53
N LEU A 460 -3.89 -10.23 -15.45
CA LEU A 460 -4.16 -8.97 -16.16
C LEU A 460 -4.01 -9.12 -17.68
N GLY A 461 -3.08 -9.96 -18.14
CA GLY A 461 -2.97 -10.32 -19.56
C GLY A 461 -4.23 -11.02 -20.06
N HIS A 462 -4.71 -12.01 -19.31
CA HIS A 462 -5.95 -12.73 -19.61
C HIS A 462 -7.17 -11.79 -19.67
N VAL A 463 -7.30 -10.85 -18.72
CA VAL A 463 -8.36 -9.84 -18.76
C VAL A 463 -8.27 -8.99 -20.03
N ALA A 464 -7.06 -8.58 -20.41
CA ALA A 464 -6.84 -7.81 -21.64
C ALA A 464 -7.25 -8.59 -22.90
N ASP A 465 -6.91 -9.89 -22.97
CA ASP A 465 -7.23 -10.75 -24.11
C ASP A 465 -8.74 -10.85 -24.35
N TRP A 466 -9.51 -11.12 -23.29
CA TRP A 466 -10.98 -11.16 -23.38
C TRP A 466 -11.58 -9.79 -23.72
N GLU A 467 -11.04 -8.72 -23.13
CA GLU A 467 -11.53 -7.37 -23.38
C GLU A 467 -11.30 -6.95 -24.84
N TRP A 468 -10.19 -7.35 -25.47
CA TRP A 468 -9.97 -7.12 -26.91
C TRP A 468 -11.00 -7.84 -27.81
N LEU A 469 -11.39 -9.06 -27.46
CA LEU A 469 -12.51 -9.76 -28.13
C LEU A 469 -13.81 -8.95 -27.99
N GLY A 470 -14.02 -8.38 -26.81
CA GLY A 470 -15.13 -7.49 -26.49
C GLY A 470 -15.19 -6.24 -27.33
N VAL A 471 -14.05 -5.55 -27.45
CA VAL A 471 -13.87 -4.36 -28.28
C VAL A 471 -14.32 -4.64 -29.71
N GLU A 472 -13.87 -5.75 -30.29
CA GLU A 472 -14.17 -6.08 -31.68
C GLU A 472 -15.65 -6.43 -31.91
N GLY A 473 -16.26 -7.17 -31.00
CA GLY A 473 -17.70 -7.43 -31.05
C GLY A 473 -18.53 -6.16 -30.93
N LEU A 474 -18.14 -5.25 -30.02
CA LEU A 474 -18.85 -4.00 -29.83
C LEU A 474 -18.71 -3.07 -31.03
N ARG A 475 -17.55 -3.03 -31.71
CA ARG A 475 -17.34 -2.25 -32.95
C ARG A 475 -18.30 -2.69 -34.05
N HIS A 476 -18.46 -4.00 -34.24
CA HIS A 476 -19.43 -4.53 -35.21
C HIS A 476 -20.86 -4.07 -34.89
N MET A 477 -21.28 -4.21 -33.63
CA MET A 477 -22.63 -3.82 -33.22
C MET A 477 -22.86 -2.31 -33.33
N ALA A 478 -21.86 -1.50 -32.99
CA ALA A 478 -21.90 -0.04 -33.18
C ALA A 478 -22.06 0.33 -34.67
N ALA A 479 -21.50 -0.47 -35.59
CA ALA A 479 -21.72 -0.35 -37.02
C ALA A 479 -23.04 -0.96 -37.53
N GLY A 480 -23.91 -1.44 -36.62
CA GLY A 480 -25.18 -2.07 -36.94
C GLY A 480 -25.04 -3.49 -37.51
N GLN A 481 -23.90 -4.14 -37.32
CA GLN A 481 -23.59 -5.49 -37.78
C GLN A 481 -23.58 -6.49 -36.62
N PRO A 482 -23.92 -7.77 -36.84
CA PRO A 482 -23.73 -8.80 -35.83
C PRO A 482 -22.25 -8.90 -35.40
N PRO A 483 -21.94 -9.15 -34.12
CA PRO A 483 -20.56 -9.31 -33.67
C PRO A 483 -19.93 -10.54 -34.32
N ARG A 484 -18.92 -10.32 -35.17
CA ARG A 484 -18.15 -11.39 -35.82
C ARG A 484 -16.80 -11.52 -35.13
N VAL A 485 -16.82 -12.22 -34.01
CA VAL A 485 -15.62 -12.50 -33.21
C VAL A 485 -15.26 -13.99 -33.33
N GLU A 486 -14.05 -14.34 -32.90
CA GLU A 486 -13.64 -15.74 -32.79
C GLU A 486 -14.64 -16.54 -31.93
N HIS A 487 -15.02 -17.72 -32.39
CA HIS A 487 -15.84 -18.63 -31.61
C HIS A 487 -14.95 -19.49 -30.71
N VAL A 488 -14.98 -19.21 -29.42
CA VAL A 488 -14.18 -19.93 -28.41
C VAL A 488 -15.01 -21.08 -27.83
N GLU A 489 -14.79 -22.30 -28.33
CA GLU A 489 -15.48 -23.51 -27.84
C GLU A 489 -14.89 -24.02 -26.51
N ASP A 490 -13.55 -23.98 -26.39
CA ASP A 490 -12.80 -24.41 -25.23
C ASP A 490 -12.10 -23.20 -24.58
N VAL A 491 -12.78 -22.62 -23.60
CA VAL A 491 -12.33 -21.42 -22.87
C VAL A 491 -11.02 -21.68 -22.14
N ASP A 492 -10.83 -22.88 -21.57
CA ASP A 492 -9.63 -23.23 -20.83
C ASP A 492 -8.42 -23.36 -21.75
N ALA A 493 -8.58 -24.04 -22.90
CA ALA A 493 -7.53 -24.15 -23.90
C ALA A 493 -7.16 -22.78 -24.50
N TRP A 494 -8.16 -21.92 -24.74
CA TRP A 494 -7.94 -20.56 -25.25
C TRP A 494 -7.17 -19.71 -24.23
N ASN A 495 -7.59 -19.73 -22.96
CA ASN A 495 -6.91 -19.04 -21.86
C ASN A 495 -5.46 -19.52 -21.71
N GLN A 496 -5.23 -20.83 -21.75
CA GLN A 496 -3.90 -21.40 -21.65
C GLN A 496 -3.00 -20.98 -22.81
N ALA A 497 -3.53 -20.97 -24.04
CA ALA A 497 -2.77 -20.56 -25.23
C ALA A 497 -2.37 -19.07 -25.18
N HIS A 498 -3.25 -18.20 -24.69
CA HIS A 498 -2.97 -16.76 -24.55
C HIS A 498 -1.98 -16.47 -23.41
N ALA A 499 -2.14 -17.14 -22.26
CA ALA A 499 -1.16 -17.08 -21.18
C ALA A 499 0.24 -17.56 -21.65
N GLU A 500 0.30 -18.62 -22.47
CA GLU A 500 1.54 -19.06 -23.12
C GLU A 500 2.16 -17.95 -23.98
N ALA A 501 1.36 -17.36 -24.86
CA ALA A 501 1.81 -16.31 -25.79
C ALA A 501 2.35 -15.06 -25.07
N ARG A 502 1.89 -14.81 -23.83
CA ARG A 502 2.33 -13.70 -22.99
C ARG A 502 3.48 -14.04 -22.05
N ARG A 503 3.91 -15.31 -21.96
CA ARG A 503 4.89 -15.75 -20.94
C ARG A 503 6.17 -14.91 -20.94
N GLU A 504 6.76 -14.70 -22.12
CA GLU A 504 8.02 -13.96 -22.30
C GLU A 504 7.82 -12.43 -22.40
N GLN A 505 6.59 -11.93 -22.34
CA GLN A 505 6.33 -10.49 -22.39
C GLN A 505 6.73 -9.83 -21.05
N PRO A 506 7.42 -8.68 -21.10
CA PRO A 506 7.68 -7.85 -19.92
C PRO A 506 6.39 -7.44 -19.21
N TRP A 507 6.47 -7.24 -17.90
CA TRP A 507 5.35 -6.72 -17.10
C TRP A 507 4.78 -5.42 -17.67
N ASP A 508 5.64 -4.48 -18.06
CA ASP A 508 5.22 -3.16 -18.54
C ASP A 508 4.41 -3.23 -19.84
N ASP A 509 4.72 -4.19 -20.73
CA ASP A 509 3.99 -4.39 -21.99
C ASP A 509 2.59 -4.95 -21.72
N VAL A 510 2.49 -5.96 -20.84
CA VAL A 510 1.20 -6.54 -20.43
C VAL A 510 0.33 -5.51 -19.72
N TRP A 511 0.95 -4.71 -18.84
CA TRP A 511 0.26 -3.64 -18.12
C TRP A 511 -0.26 -2.55 -19.06
N ALA A 512 0.56 -2.13 -20.04
CA ALA A 512 0.15 -1.16 -21.05
C ALA A 512 -1.01 -1.68 -21.91
N ASP A 513 -0.96 -2.95 -22.33
CA ASP A 513 -2.00 -3.58 -23.13
C ASP A 513 -3.32 -3.74 -22.35
N PHE A 514 -3.27 -4.12 -21.08
CA PHE A 514 -4.43 -4.17 -20.18
C PHE A 514 -5.17 -2.82 -20.09
N HIS A 515 -4.42 -1.71 -20.03
CA HIS A 515 -5.01 -0.38 -20.07
C HIS A 515 -5.53 -0.01 -21.46
N ALA A 516 -4.81 -0.38 -22.52
CA ALA A 516 -5.21 -0.10 -23.89
C ALA A 516 -6.53 -0.78 -24.27
N ALA A 517 -6.75 -2.03 -23.86
CA ALA A 517 -7.98 -2.77 -24.10
C ALA A 517 -9.20 -2.04 -23.51
N ARG A 518 -9.13 -1.61 -22.25
CA ARG A 518 -10.20 -0.83 -21.60
C ARG A 518 -10.45 0.51 -22.26
N GLN A 519 -9.40 1.24 -22.62
CA GLN A 519 -9.56 2.52 -23.33
C GLN A 519 -10.23 2.33 -24.70
N ALA A 520 -9.88 1.27 -25.42
CA ALA A 520 -10.53 0.93 -26.68
C ALA A 520 -12.01 0.57 -26.50
N LEU A 521 -12.36 -0.20 -25.45
CA LEU A 521 -13.75 -0.56 -25.15
C LEU A 521 -14.58 0.68 -24.84
N LEU A 522 -14.07 1.56 -23.97
CA LEU A 522 -14.71 2.83 -23.62
C LEU A 522 -14.91 3.72 -24.85
N THR A 523 -13.89 3.86 -25.70
CA THR A 523 -13.96 4.67 -26.92
C THR A 523 -15.09 4.21 -27.84
N VAL A 524 -15.26 2.90 -28.03
CA VAL A 524 -16.35 2.36 -28.86
C VAL A 524 -17.70 2.57 -28.17
N LEU A 525 -17.78 2.27 -26.87
CA LEU A 525 -19.01 2.39 -26.09
C LEU A 525 -19.52 3.83 -26.03
N GLU A 526 -18.64 4.83 -25.91
CA GLU A 526 -19.00 6.25 -25.95
C GLU A 526 -19.79 6.61 -27.22
N GLY A 527 -19.44 6.01 -28.36
CA GLY A 527 -20.11 6.20 -29.64
C GLY A 527 -21.45 5.46 -29.82
N VAL A 528 -21.84 4.56 -28.92
CA VAL A 528 -23.13 3.82 -29.02
C VAL A 528 -24.24 4.58 -28.30
N ASP A 529 -25.29 5.00 -29.01
CA ASP A 529 -26.40 5.73 -28.38
C ASP A 529 -27.20 4.86 -27.39
N GLN A 530 -27.79 5.48 -26.36
CA GLN A 530 -28.64 4.78 -25.38
C GLN A 530 -29.76 3.96 -26.05
N ALA A 531 -30.33 4.44 -27.16
CA ALA A 531 -31.38 3.75 -27.90
C ALA A 531 -30.90 2.45 -28.56
N ASP A 532 -29.62 2.38 -28.93
CA ASP A 532 -29.02 1.21 -29.57
C ASP A 532 -28.50 0.17 -28.57
N MET A 533 -28.36 0.53 -27.28
CA MET A 533 -27.85 -0.38 -26.24
C MET A 533 -28.70 -1.64 -26.05
N GLY A 534 -30.01 -1.56 -26.34
CA GLY A 534 -30.94 -2.69 -26.29
C GLY A 534 -31.20 -3.36 -27.64
N ARG A 535 -30.50 -2.97 -28.71
CA ARG A 535 -30.70 -3.53 -30.04
C ARG A 535 -30.22 -4.99 -30.08
N LEU A 536 -31.07 -5.88 -30.57
CA LEU A 536 -30.76 -7.30 -30.70
C LEU A 536 -29.91 -7.57 -31.95
N PHE A 537 -28.87 -8.36 -31.76
CA PHE A 537 -28.01 -8.92 -32.80
C PHE A 537 -27.91 -10.44 -32.65
N PRO A 538 -27.83 -11.21 -33.74
CA PRO A 538 -27.43 -12.62 -33.66
C PRO A 538 -26.08 -12.75 -32.95
N ALA A 539 -26.00 -13.61 -31.93
CA ALA A 539 -24.78 -13.80 -31.14
C ALA A 539 -23.97 -15.02 -31.64
N PRO A 540 -22.64 -15.07 -31.41
CA PRO A 540 -21.83 -16.21 -31.83
C PRO A 540 -22.01 -17.46 -30.95
N TRP A 541 -22.51 -17.30 -29.73
CA TRP A 541 -22.64 -18.36 -28.70
C TRP A 541 -24.02 -18.42 -28.05
N ALA A 542 -24.97 -17.62 -28.52
CA ALA A 542 -26.36 -17.61 -28.07
C ALA A 542 -27.27 -17.24 -29.25
N GLU A 543 -28.60 -17.33 -29.07
CA GLU A 543 -29.53 -16.93 -30.14
C GLU A 543 -29.39 -15.45 -30.50
N SER A 544 -29.25 -14.58 -29.50
CA SER A 544 -29.05 -13.15 -29.69
C SER A 544 -28.29 -12.51 -28.53
N CYS A 545 -27.77 -11.31 -28.76
CA CYS A 545 -27.22 -10.45 -27.74
C CYS A 545 -27.56 -8.96 -27.94
N THR A 546 -27.39 -8.16 -26.90
CA THR A 546 -27.46 -6.70 -26.94
C THR A 546 -26.07 -6.08 -26.68
N PRO A 547 -25.78 -4.86 -27.17
CA PRO A 547 -24.56 -4.14 -26.78
C PRO A 547 -24.43 -3.96 -25.26
N TYR A 548 -25.54 -3.78 -24.54
CA TYR A 548 -25.54 -3.66 -23.08
C TYR A 548 -25.02 -4.95 -22.41
N ALA A 549 -25.63 -6.09 -22.73
CA ALA A 549 -25.23 -7.39 -22.18
C ALA A 549 -23.80 -7.77 -22.55
N TRP A 550 -23.36 -7.39 -23.76
CA TRP A 550 -22.00 -7.61 -24.23
C TRP A 550 -20.97 -6.90 -23.35
N VAL A 551 -21.21 -5.63 -23.02
CA VAL A 551 -20.31 -4.84 -22.16
C VAL A 551 -20.38 -5.26 -20.70
N PHE A 552 -21.56 -5.67 -20.23
CA PHE A 552 -21.78 -6.12 -18.86
C PHE A 552 -20.82 -7.25 -18.44
N ILE A 553 -20.46 -8.15 -19.36
CA ILE A 553 -19.52 -9.26 -19.09
C ILE A 553 -18.17 -8.74 -18.57
N TYR A 554 -17.66 -7.63 -19.10
CA TYR A 554 -16.36 -7.07 -18.68
C TYR A 554 -16.42 -6.37 -17.31
N ILE A 555 -17.62 -6.00 -16.85
CA ILE A 555 -17.83 -5.59 -15.46
C ILE A 555 -17.68 -6.82 -14.57
N ALA A 556 -18.42 -7.89 -14.87
CA ALA A 556 -18.38 -9.12 -14.08
C ALA A 556 -16.97 -9.72 -14.00
N HIS A 557 -16.25 -9.73 -15.12
CA HIS A 557 -14.89 -10.27 -15.22
C HIS A 557 -13.86 -9.50 -14.40
N ASP A 558 -13.88 -8.16 -14.46
CA ASP A 558 -13.03 -7.33 -13.60
C ASP A 558 -13.30 -7.63 -12.10
N ARG A 559 -14.59 -7.78 -11.72
CA ARG A 559 -14.99 -8.03 -10.33
C ARG A 559 -14.63 -9.42 -9.83
N GLU A 560 -14.76 -10.43 -10.69
CA GLU A 560 -14.36 -11.82 -10.40
C GLU A 560 -12.88 -11.86 -10.01
N HIS A 561 -12.00 -11.36 -10.88
CA HIS A 561 -10.57 -11.35 -10.59
C HIS A 561 -10.15 -10.37 -9.51
N ALA A 562 -10.91 -9.29 -9.28
CA ALA A 562 -10.69 -8.47 -8.10
C ALA A 562 -11.00 -9.24 -6.79
N GLY A 563 -11.96 -10.17 -6.83
CA GLY A 563 -12.23 -11.14 -5.77
C GLY A 563 -11.04 -12.07 -5.55
N ASP A 564 -10.59 -12.75 -6.61
CA ASP A 564 -9.44 -13.67 -6.57
C ASP A 564 -8.18 -13.02 -5.96
N LEU A 565 -7.91 -11.76 -6.30
CA LEU A 565 -6.72 -11.05 -5.83
C LEU A 565 -6.79 -10.59 -4.36
N ARG A 566 -7.99 -10.55 -3.77
CA ARG A 566 -8.19 -10.15 -2.36
C ARG A 566 -8.19 -11.33 -1.40
N GLU A 567 -8.57 -12.52 -1.88
CA GLU A 567 -8.47 -13.80 -1.15
C GLU A 567 -7.01 -14.27 -1.07
#